data_AF-A0A496VTQ5-F1
#
_entry.id   AF-A0A496VTQ5-F1
#
_cell.length_a   1.000
_cell.length_b   1.000
_cell.length_c   1.000
_cell.angle_alpha   90.00
_cell.angle_beta   90.00
_cell.angle_gamma   90.00
#
_symmetry.space_group_name_H-M   'P 1'
#
loop_
_entity.id
_entity.type
_entity.pdbx_description
1 polymer ?
#
loop_
_entity_poly.entity_id
_entity_poly.type
_entity_poly.pdbx_seq_one_letter_code
_entity_poly.pdbx_strand_id
1 'polypeptide(L)'
;MIEQRFSTLDPNTAAENLQQTALNFWMMHDFYDDLTAQIHQVRRVRLPSVGLFVSPLTVSYFYGIARNGIYKSRVIDVQQNIQAVVAPSFEARFEYMSQIGIYGSYLENTVIEELFDYELGRGVSATQVLLEANAQQIPIYAITAENIDTVLPLLAVSQEVKTDIINGIHAGQHAIVPQREIQHGNWQGSGYIIQDSITGAGAYLLEGGLNGGALEGLSCDASKNPMAALINMVIQVMELYFNIVAMISFGSFALAAVA
;
A
#
# COMPACT_ATOMS: atom_id res chain seq x y z
N MET A 1 -16.34 -14.16 19.11
CA MET A 1 -15.14 -14.65 18.38
C MET A 1 -13.85 -14.09 18.98
N ILE A 2 -13.74 -12.78 19.18
CA ILE A 2 -12.55 -12.11 19.77
C ILE A 2 -12.32 -12.52 21.24
N GLU A 3 -13.32 -12.44 22.12
CA GLU A 3 -13.19 -12.84 23.55
C GLU A 3 -12.85 -14.32 23.75
N GLN A 4 -13.41 -15.18 22.90
CA GLN A 4 -13.16 -16.61 22.91
C GLN A 4 -11.73 -16.93 22.45
N ARG A 5 -11.14 -16.10 21.59
CA ARG A 5 -9.75 -16.24 21.15
C ARG A 5 -8.76 -15.76 22.21
N PHE A 6 -9.03 -14.61 22.85
CA PHE A 6 -8.22 -14.10 23.97
C PHE A 6 -8.14 -15.05 25.17
N SER A 7 -9.18 -15.84 25.41
CA SER A 7 -9.21 -16.83 26.49
C SER A 7 -8.61 -18.18 26.14
N THR A 8 -8.34 -18.45 24.85
CA THR A 8 -7.87 -19.77 24.37
C THR A 8 -6.45 -19.75 23.80
N LEU A 9 -5.96 -18.58 23.37
CA LEU A 9 -4.62 -18.42 22.80
C LEU A 9 -3.79 -17.46 23.65
N ASP A 10 -2.50 -17.75 23.81
CA ASP A 10 -1.56 -16.83 24.47
C ASP A 10 -1.35 -15.59 23.59
N PRO A 11 -1.77 -14.39 24.05
CA PRO A 11 -1.65 -13.17 23.27
C PRO A 11 -0.18 -12.72 23.09
N ASN A 12 0.77 -13.29 23.84
CA ASN A 12 2.17 -12.87 23.79
C ASN A 12 3.00 -13.60 22.71
N THR A 13 2.37 -14.39 21.86
CA THR A 13 3.07 -15.11 20.78
C THR A 13 3.23 -14.24 19.54
N ALA A 14 4.33 -14.41 18.80
CA ALA A 14 4.52 -13.72 17.52
C ALA A 14 3.42 -14.06 16.50
N ALA A 15 2.96 -15.32 16.50
CA ALA A 15 1.89 -15.78 15.62
C ALA A 15 0.55 -15.08 15.93
N GLU A 16 0.18 -14.98 17.21
CA GLU A 16 -1.07 -14.29 17.57
C GLU A 16 -0.96 -12.78 17.30
N ASN A 17 0.19 -12.15 17.57
CA ASN A 17 0.39 -10.74 17.22
C ASN A 17 0.23 -10.47 15.72
N LEU A 18 0.83 -11.28 14.85
CA LEU A 18 0.67 -11.16 13.40
C LEU A 18 -0.77 -11.43 12.94
N GLN A 19 -1.46 -12.37 13.59
CA GLN A 19 -2.88 -12.61 13.32
C GLN A 19 -3.74 -11.40 13.71
N GLN A 20 -3.45 -10.75 14.83
CA GLN A 20 -4.16 -9.54 15.25
C GLN A 20 -3.86 -8.37 14.30
N THR A 21 -2.62 -8.23 13.83
CA THR A 21 -2.26 -7.29 12.75
C THR A 21 -3.10 -7.56 11.50
N ALA A 22 -3.24 -8.82 11.09
CA ALA A 22 -4.04 -9.19 9.93
C ALA A 22 -5.52 -8.84 10.10
N LEU A 23 -6.11 -9.16 11.26
CA LEU A 23 -7.50 -8.82 11.55
C LEU A 23 -7.73 -7.31 11.58
N ASN A 24 -6.80 -6.55 12.16
CA ASN A 24 -6.86 -5.10 12.20
C ASN A 24 -6.76 -4.50 10.79
N PHE A 25 -5.80 -4.95 9.97
CA PHE A 25 -5.68 -4.55 8.57
C PHE A 25 -7.00 -4.72 7.82
N TRP A 26 -7.60 -5.91 7.88
CA TRP A 26 -8.86 -6.16 7.17
C TRP A 26 -10.03 -5.37 7.72
N MET A 27 -10.09 -5.16 9.03
CA MET A 27 -11.12 -4.31 9.66
C MET A 27 -11.00 -2.87 9.18
N MET A 28 -9.78 -2.30 9.17
CA MET A 28 -9.57 -0.94 8.69
C MET A 28 -9.88 -0.84 7.20
N HIS A 29 -9.42 -1.81 6.40
CA HIS A 29 -9.74 -1.87 4.98
C HIS A 29 -11.26 -1.90 4.73
N ASP A 30 -12.02 -2.73 5.44
CA ASP A 30 -13.48 -2.79 5.30
C ASP A 30 -14.14 -1.47 5.71
N PHE A 31 -13.65 -0.80 6.76
CA PHE A 31 -14.17 0.50 7.19
C PHE A 31 -13.96 1.58 6.11
N TYR A 32 -12.75 1.70 5.55
CA TYR A 32 -12.45 2.67 4.49
C TYR A 32 -13.21 2.35 3.19
N ASP A 33 -13.34 1.06 2.85
CA ASP A 33 -14.13 0.63 1.69
C ASP A 33 -15.60 1.01 1.84
N ASP A 34 -16.20 0.79 3.02
CA ASP A 34 -17.61 1.10 3.27
C ASP A 34 -17.86 2.61 3.31
N LEU A 35 -16.92 3.39 3.87
CA LEU A 35 -16.99 4.85 3.85
C LEU A 35 -16.93 5.39 2.42
N THR A 36 -15.93 4.94 1.65
CA THR A 36 -15.74 5.33 0.24
C THR A 36 -16.95 4.90 -0.61
N ALA A 37 -17.52 3.73 -0.34
CA ALA A 37 -18.73 3.26 -1.01
C ALA A 37 -19.94 4.17 -0.74
N GLN A 38 -20.09 4.68 0.48
CA GLN A 38 -21.16 5.64 0.79
C GLN A 38 -20.99 6.96 0.05
N ILE A 39 -19.76 7.48 -0.03
CA ILE A 39 -19.43 8.73 -0.73
C ILE A 39 -19.80 8.63 -2.23
N HIS A 40 -19.44 7.52 -2.87
CA HIS A 40 -19.68 7.31 -4.32
C HIS A 40 -21.02 6.62 -4.64
N GLN A 41 -21.87 6.40 -3.63
CA GLN A 41 -23.15 5.68 -3.76
C GLN A 41 -23.00 4.28 -4.38
N VAL A 42 -21.89 3.63 -4.09
CA VAL A 42 -21.53 2.29 -4.57
C VAL A 42 -22.05 1.21 -3.62
N ARG A 43 -22.44 0.07 -4.18
CA ARG A 43 -22.69 -1.17 -3.42
C ARG A 43 -21.54 -2.13 -3.68
N ARG A 44 -20.90 -2.58 -2.60
CA ARG A 44 -19.71 -3.42 -2.65
C ARG A 44 -19.87 -4.68 -1.79
N VAL A 45 -19.19 -5.74 -2.19
CA VAL A 45 -18.96 -6.94 -1.38
C VAL A 45 -17.51 -7.37 -1.59
N ARG A 46 -16.74 -7.52 -0.51
CA ARG A 46 -15.40 -8.11 -0.57
C ARG A 46 -15.52 -9.61 -0.87
N LEU A 47 -14.91 -10.04 -1.96
CA LEU A 47 -14.76 -11.45 -2.33
C LEU A 47 -13.57 -12.06 -1.56
N PRO A 48 -13.29 -13.38 -1.68
CA PRO A 48 -12.11 -13.96 -1.04
C PRO A 48 -10.83 -13.19 -1.40
N SER A 49 -10.22 -12.61 -0.37
CA SER A 49 -9.02 -11.77 -0.43
C SER A 49 -7.94 -12.40 0.42
N VAL A 50 -6.68 -12.22 0.05
CA VAL A 50 -5.52 -12.82 0.72
C VAL A 50 -4.39 -11.81 0.86
N GLY A 51 -3.77 -11.83 2.03
CA GLY A 51 -2.58 -11.06 2.33
C GLY A 51 -1.66 -11.84 3.25
N LEU A 52 -0.38 -11.53 3.16
CA LEU A 52 0.70 -12.12 3.93
C LEU A 52 1.14 -11.13 5.02
N PHE A 53 1.13 -11.59 6.26
CA PHE A 53 1.47 -10.80 7.44
C PHE A 53 2.64 -11.47 8.14
N VAL A 54 3.84 -10.92 7.96
CA VAL A 54 5.08 -11.62 8.33
C VAL A 54 6.04 -10.72 9.10
N SER A 55 6.85 -11.37 9.93
CA SER A 55 8.04 -10.77 10.51
C SER A 55 9.22 -11.66 10.14
N PRO A 56 10.05 -11.28 9.15
CA PRO A 56 11.14 -12.11 8.69
C PRO A 56 12.26 -12.18 9.74
N LEU A 57 12.82 -13.38 9.90
CA LEU A 57 13.93 -13.62 10.81
C LEU A 57 15.26 -13.28 10.13
N THR A 58 15.98 -12.29 10.65
CA THR A 58 17.35 -12.00 10.24
C THR A 58 18.32 -12.86 11.03
N VAL A 59 19.07 -13.73 10.35
CA VAL A 59 20.04 -14.64 10.98
C VAL A 59 21.46 -14.15 10.73
N SER A 60 22.27 -14.11 11.79
CA SER A 60 23.72 -13.86 11.71
C SER A 60 24.49 -15.18 11.76
N TYR A 61 25.52 -15.26 10.91
CA TYR A 61 26.34 -16.46 10.75
C TYR A 61 27.79 -16.20 11.19
N PHE A 62 28.42 -17.23 11.74
CA PHE A 62 29.86 -17.26 12.00
C PHE A 62 30.43 -18.56 11.44
N TYR A 63 31.31 -18.46 10.44
CA TYR A 63 31.81 -19.59 9.64
C TYR A 63 30.70 -20.50 9.09
N GLY A 64 29.62 -19.91 8.55
CA GLY A 64 28.49 -20.66 7.99
C GLY A 64 27.55 -21.29 9.03
N ILE A 65 27.82 -21.11 10.32
CA ILE A 65 26.97 -21.61 11.41
C ILE A 65 26.09 -20.47 11.92
N ALA A 66 24.77 -20.67 11.92
CA ALA A 66 23.82 -19.70 12.49
C ALA A 66 24.10 -19.51 13.99
N ARG A 67 24.24 -18.25 14.43
CA ARG A 67 24.55 -17.90 15.82
C ARG A 67 23.43 -17.17 16.54
N ASN A 68 22.80 -16.20 15.86
CA ASN A 68 21.70 -15.42 16.42
C ASN A 68 20.64 -15.17 15.35
N GLY A 69 19.37 -15.11 15.76
CA GLY A 69 18.24 -14.71 14.93
C GLY A 69 17.47 -13.57 15.60
N ILE A 70 17.17 -12.51 14.85
CA ILE A 70 16.38 -11.38 15.35
C ILE A 70 15.34 -10.96 14.31
N TYR A 71 14.14 -10.62 14.78
CA TYR A 71 13.08 -10.05 13.95
C TYR A 71 13.32 -8.55 13.80
N LYS A 72 13.75 -8.12 12.61
CA LYS A 72 14.17 -6.73 12.33
C LYS A 72 13.13 -5.89 11.60
N SER A 73 12.13 -6.54 11.02
CA SER A 73 11.09 -5.88 10.24
C SER A 73 9.75 -6.60 10.39
N ARG A 74 8.69 -5.90 9.99
CA ARG A 74 7.35 -6.44 9.75
C ARG A 74 6.93 -6.03 8.36
N VAL A 75 6.22 -6.92 7.68
CA VAL A 75 5.77 -6.73 6.31
C VAL A 75 4.32 -7.16 6.22
N ILE A 76 3.51 -6.32 5.58
CA ILE A 76 2.17 -6.67 5.10
C ILE A 76 2.25 -6.67 3.58
N ASP A 77 1.88 -7.77 2.94
CA ASP A 77 1.86 -7.90 1.48
C ASP A 77 0.50 -8.45 1.06
N VAL A 78 -0.39 -7.58 0.58
CA VAL A 78 -1.72 -7.96 0.15
C VAL A 78 -1.70 -8.33 -1.32
N GLN A 79 -1.55 -9.63 -1.54
CA GLN A 79 -1.57 -10.20 -2.88
C GLN A 79 -2.89 -9.94 -3.63
N GLN A 80 -4.03 -10.00 -2.93
CA GLN A 80 -5.35 -9.77 -3.54
C GLN A 80 -6.33 -9.15 -2.54
N ASN A 81 -6.93 -8.03 -2.94
CA ASN A 81 -8.18 -7.55 -2.38
C ASN A 81 -9.25 -7.43 -3.48
N ILE A 82 -10.14 -8.42 -3.58
CA ILE A 82 -11.10 -8.50 -4.68
C ILE A 82 -12.45 -7.94 -4.23
N GLN A 83 -13.00 -7.01 -5.01
CA GLN A 83 -14.28 -6.35 -4.71
C GLN A 83 -15.29 -6.63 -5.82
N ALA A 84 -16.49 -7.09 -5.46
CA ALA A 84 -17.64 -7.10 -6.34
C ALA A 84 -18.40 -5.77 -6.18
N VAL A 85 -18.50 -5.00 -7.27
CA VAL A 85 -18.93 -3.59 -7.21
C VAL A 85 -20.07 -3.28 -8.19
N VAL A 86 -21.16 -2.74 -7.65
CA VAL A 86 -22.25 -2.13 -8.42
C VAL A 86 -22.25 -0.63 -8.15
N ALA A 87 -22.05 0.16 -9.19
CA ALA A 87 -21.95 1.61 -9.12
C ALA A 87 -23.01 2.28 -10.01
N PRO A 88 -23.42 3.52 -9.70
CA PRO A 88 -24.39 4.26 -10.51
C PRO A 88 -23.84 4.70 -11.89
N SER A 89 -22.51 4.82 -12.03
CA SER A 89 -21.85 5.14 -13.30
C SER A 89 -20.47 4.49 -13.40
N PHE A 90 -19.84 4.57 -14.57
CA PHE A 90 -18.46 4.11 -14.78
C PHE A 90 -17.47 4.94 -13.97
N GLU A 91 -17.67 6.25 -13.92
CA GLU A 91 -16.85 7.20 -13.15
C GLU A 91 -16.94 6.90 -11.66
N ALA A 92 -18.14 6.68 -11.11
CA ALA A 92 -18.31 6.34 -9.70
C ALA A 92 -17.64 5.00 -9.35
N ARG A 93 -17.65 4.02 -10.27
CA ARG A 93 -16.90 2.76 -10.10
C ARG A 93 -15.40 3.02 -10.10
N PHE A 94 -14.91 3.76 -11.10
CA PHE A 94 -13.49 4.05 -11.27
C PHE A 94 -12.93 4.78 -10.05
N GLU A 95 -13.62 5.82 -9.60
CA GLU A 95 -13.24 6.60 -8.42
C GLU A 95 -13.25 5.77 -7.14
N TYR A 96 -14.30 4.97 -6.94
CA TYR A 96 -14.37 4.06 -5.81
C TYR A 96 -13.20 3.08 -5.80
N MET A 97 -12.96 2.36 -6.91
CA MET A 97 -11.90 1.35 -7.01
C MET A 97 -10.51 1.97 -6.87
N SER A 98 -10.30 3.16 -7.44
CA SER A 98 -9.03 3.89 -7.32
C SER A 98 -8.74 4.30 -5.87
N GLN A 99 -9.75 4.83 -5.18
CA GLN A 99 -9.59 5.30 -3.80
C GLN A 99 -9.31 4.15 -2.84
N ILE A 100 -10.06 3.04 -2.92
CA ILE A 100 -9.82 1.90 -2.03
C ILE A 100 -8.47 1.23 -2.29
N GLY A 101 -7.94 1.28 -3.52
CA GLY A 101 -6.62 0.76 -3.83
C GLY A 101 -5.50 1.61 -3.20
N ILE A 102 -5.66 2.95 -3.27
CA ILE A 102 -4.73 3.89 -2.62
C ILE A 102 -4.77 3.72 -1.09
N TYR A 103 -5.97 3.64 -0.51
CA TYR A 103 -6.13 3.38 0.92
C TYR A 103 -5.54 2.02 1.32
N GLY A 104 -5.82 0.98 0.55
CA GLY A 104 -5.32 -0.37 0.78
C GLY A 104 -3.81 -0.41 0.83
N SER A 105 -3.13 0.17 -0.17
CA SER A 105 -1.66 0.23 -0.21
C SER A 105 -1.09 1.03 0.96
N TYR A 106 -1.69 2.16 1.32
CA TYR A 106 -1.25 2.95 2.48
C TYR A 106 -1.46 2.23 3.83
N LEU A 107 -2.52 1.42 3.96
CA LEU A 107 -2.74 0.64 5.17
C LEU A 107 -1.66 -0.41 5.40
N GLU A 108 -0.99 -0.91 4.36
CA GLU A 108 0.04 -1.93 4.49
C GLU A 108 1.24 -1.45 5.32
N ASN A 109 1.55 -0.16 5.32
CA ASN A 109 2.52 0.42 6.26
C ASN A 109 1.87 0.94 7.54
N THR A 110 0.78 1.71 7.44
CA THR A 110 0.22 2.42 8.61
C THR A 110 -0.33 1.49 9.70
N VAL A 111 -0.90 0.34 9.32
CA VAL A 111 -1.36 -0.65 10.33
C VAL A 111 -0.21 -1.12 11.21
N ILE A 112 0.97 -1.34 10.63
CA ILE A 112 2.17 -1.71 11.41
C ILE A 112 2.60 -0.54 12.29
N GLU A 113 2.62 0.67 11.74
CA GLU A 113 3.07 1.86 12.47
C GLU A 113 2.21 2.10 13.70
N GLU A 114 0.89 2.09 13.54
CA GLU A 114 -0.04 2.30 14.65
C GLU A 114 0.07 1.21 15.71
N LEU A 115 -0.06 -0.06 15.31
CA LEU A 115 -0.14 -1.19 16.23
C LEU A 115 1.13 -1.38 17.08
N PHE A 116 2.27 -0.98 16.53
CA PHE A 116 3.56 -1.10 17.19
C PHE A 116 4.15 0.23 17.65
N ASP A 117 3.36 1.31 17.65
CA ASP A 117 3.72 2.64 18.15
C ASP A 117 4.98 3.20 17.47
N TYR A 118 5.09 3.02 16.14
CA TYR A 118 6.10 3.67 15.31
C TYR A 118 5.62 5.04 14.83
N GLU A 119 6.59 5.88 14.48
CA GLU A 119 6.32 7.12 13.77
C GLU A 119 5.60 6.83 12.45
N LEU A 120 4.54 7.61 12.18
CA LEU A 120 3.74 7.48 10.97
C LEU A 120 4.55 7.88 9.74
N GLY A 121 4.37 7.15 8.64
CA GLY A 121 5.09 7.37 7.40
C GLY A 121 6.55 6.87 7.44
N ARG A 122 6.86 5.90 8.30
CA ARG A 122 8.16 5.23 8.38
C ARG A 122 8.23 3.95 7.53
N GLY A 123 7.09 3.32 7.32
CA GLY A 123 6.98 2.15 6.45
C GLY A 123 6.80 2.59 5.00
N VAL A 124 7.28 1.73 4.09
CA VAL A 124 7.25 1.98 2.65
C VAL A 124 6.06 1.25 2.05
N SER A 125 5.21 1.95 1.30
CA SER A 125 4.17 1.40 0.42
C SER A 125 4.15 2.18 -0.90
N ALA A 126 3.52 1.65 -1.95
CA ALA A 126 3.48 2.33 -3.24
C ALA A 126 2.82 3.71 -3.12
N THR A 127 1.73 3.81 -2.34
CA THR A 127 1.08 5.09 -2.05
C THR A 127 1.97 6.03 -1.24
N GLN A 128 2.68 5.55 -0.21
CA GLN A 128 3.61 6.39 0.56
C GLN A 128 4.73 6.95 -0.34
N VAL A 129 5.27 6.13 -1.24
CA VAL A 129 6.32 6.55 -2.19
C VAL A 129 5.80 7.62 -3.15
N LEU A 130 4.59 7.47 -3.69
CA LEU A 130 3.98 8.47 -4.57
C LEU A 130 3.71 9.79 -3.83
N LEU A 131 3.21 9.72 -2.59
CA LEU A 131 2.99 10.90 -1.75
C LEU A 131 4.31 11.64 -1.48
N GLU A 132 5.37 10.90 -1.15
CA GLU A 132 6.68 11.47 -0.90
C GLU A 132 7.33 12.05 -2.18
N ALA A 133 7.21 11.36 -3.31
CA ALA A 133 7.68 11.88 -4.59
C ALA A 133 7.01 13.23 -4.92
N ASN A 134 5.69 13.33 -4.73
CA ASN A 134 4.96 14.58 -4.91
C ASN A 134 5.43 15.67 -3.94
N ALA A 135 5.65 15.34 -2.66
CA ALA A 135 6.16 16.27 -1.66
C ALA A 135 7.59 16.77 -2.00
N GLN A 136 8.41 15.92 -2.61
CA GLN A 136 9.74 16.26 -3.12
C GLN A 136 9.73 16.96 -4.49
N GLN A 137 8.54 17.27 -5.03
CA GLN A 137 8.35 17.87 -6.35
C GLN A 137 8.97 17.04 -7.50
N ILE A 138 9.04 15.72 -7.31
CA ILE A 138 9.41 14.79 -8.37
C ILE A 138 8.17 14.61 -9.26
N PRO A 139 8.28 14.82 -10.59
CA PRO A 139 7.15 14.63 -11.49
C PRO A 139 6.59 13.21 -11.38
N ILE A 140 5.27 13.09 -11.32
CA ILE A 140 4.56 11.80 -11.39
C ILE A 140 3.89 11.73 -12.75
N TYR A 141 4.17 10.65 -13.48
CA TYR A 141 3.64 10.45 -14.83
C TYR A 141 2.48 9.46 -14.82
N ALA A 142 1.42 9.82 -15.53
CA ALA A 142 0.41 8.88 -16.01
C ALA A 142 0.81 8.41 -17.41
N ILE A 143 1.09 7.12 -17.55
CA ILE A 143 1.59 6.49 -18.77
C ILE A 143 0.48 5.65 -19.39
N THR A 144 0.24 5.85 -20.67
CA THR A 144 -0.76 5.15 -21.48
C THR A 144 -0.12 4.63 -22.77
N ALA A 145 -0.88 3.89 -23.57
CA ALA A 145 -0.41 3.43 -24.88
C ALA A 145 -0.03 4.58 -25.82
N GLU A 146 -0.64 5.76 -25.65
CA GLU A 146 -0.42 6.93 -26.49
C GLU A 146 0.89 7.66 -26.18
N ASN A 147 1.43 7.55 -24.95
CA ASN A 147 2.57 8.34 -24.50
C ASN A 147 3.76 7.50 -24.00
N ILE A 148 3.67 6.17 -23.96
CA ILE A 148 4.74 5.32 -23.42
C ILE A 148 6.09 5.57 -24.10
N ASP A 149 6.12 5.72 -25.42
CA ASP A 149 7.37 5.94 -26.17
C ASP A 149 8.06 7.27 -25.84
N THR A 150 7.30 8.26 -25.38
CA THR A 150 7.84 9.58 -25.01
C THR A 150 8.19 9.67 -23.53
N VAL A 151 7.40 9.02 -22.66
CA VAL A 151 7.59 9.10 -21.20
C VAL A 151 8.59 8.08 -20.68
N LEU A 152 8.58 6.84 -21.18
CA LEU A 152 9.42 5.75 -20.67
C LEU A 152 10.93 6.09 -20.67
N PRO A 153 11.49 6.76 -21.70
CA PRO A 153 12.90 7.19 -21.69
C PRO A 153 13.24 8.25 -20.63
N LEU A 154 12.25 8.99 -20.13
CA LEU A 154 12.43 10.03 -19.11
C LEU A 154 12.54 9.44 -17.69
N LEU A 155 12.13 8.18 -17.51
CA LEU A 155 12.12 7.55 -16.19
C LEU A 155 13.51 7.06 -15.77
N ALA A 156 13.97 7.55 -14.63
CA ALA A 156 15.14 7.08 -13.90
C ALA A 156 14.72 6.13 -12.77
N VAL A 157 14.03 5.05 -13.15
CA VAL A 157 13.63 3.92 -12.32
C VAL A 157 14.27 2.63 -12.85
N SER A 158 14.26 1.57 -12.06
CA SER A 158 14.81 0.27 -12.46
C SER A 158 14.19 -0.33 -13.73
N GLN A 159 14.92 -1.28 -14.31
CA GLN A 159 14.44 -2.02 -15.49
C GLN A 159 13.24 -2.93 -15.18
N GLU A 160 13.10 -3.39 -13.93
CA GLU A 160 11.94 -4.14 -13.45
C GLU A 160 10.68 -3.28 -13.61
N VAL A 161 10.67 -2.09 -12.99
CA VAL A 161 9.54 -1.14 -13.05
C VAL A 161 9.19 -0.79 -14.50
N LYS A 162 10.19 -0.53 -15.35
CA LYS A 162 9.95 -0.26 -16.78
C LYS A 162 9.28 -1.44 -17.50
N THR A 163 9.69 -2.66 -17.17
CA THR A 163 9.13 -3.88 -17.76
C THR A 163 7.68 -4.08 -17.32
N ASP A 164 7.38 -3.85 -16.05
CA ASP A 164 6.03 -3.94 -15.52
C ASP A 164 5.10 -2.90 -16.14
N ILE A 165 5.56 -1.66 -16.32
CA ILE A 165 4.82 -0.62 -17.05
C ILE A 165 4.53 -1.06 -18.48
N ILE A 166 5.53 -1.52 -19.24
CA ILE A 166 5.34 -1.99 -20.63
C ILE A 166 4.29 -3.11 -20.67
N ASN A 167 4.39 -4.09 -19.77
CA ASN A 167 3.46 -5.21 -19.71
C ASN A 167 2.04 -4.75 -19.38
N GLY A 168 1.88 -3.83 -18.43
CA GLY A 168 0.59 -3.23 -18.08
C GLY A 168 -0.04 -2.49 -19.26
N ILE A 169 0.74 -1.66 -19.97
CA ILE A 169 0.26 -0.96 -21.17
C ILE A 169 -0.16 -1.95 -22.26
N HIS A 170 0.62 -3.00 -22.51
CA HIS A 170 0.25 -4.06 -23.46
C HIS A 170 -1.01 -4.84 -23.05
N ALA A 171 -1.32 -4.89 -21.76
CA ALA A 171 -2.56 -5.47 -21.23
C ALA A 171 -3.77 -4.51 -21.31
N GLY A 172 -3.59 -3.30 -21.86
CA GLY A 172 -4.65 -2.29 -21.96
C GLY A 172 -4.85 -1.47 -20.68
N GLN A 173 -3.91 -1.54 -19.75
CA GLN A 173 -3.91 -0.75 -18.51
C GLN A 173 -3.13 0.55 -18.72
N HIS A 174 -3.17 1.43 -17.71
CA HIS A 174 -2.30 2.60 -17.62
C HIS A 174 -1.43 2.50 -16.37
N ALA A 175 -0.33 3.26 -16.32
CA ALA A 175 0.57 3.25 -15.18
C ALA A 175 0.74 4.64 -14.55
N ILE A 176 0.95 4.68 -13.24
CA ILE A 176 1.27 5.91 -12.49
C ILE A 176 2.62 5.67 -11.79
N VAL A 177 3.62 6.49 -12.07
CA VAL A 177 5.00 6.27 -11.61
C VAL A 177 5.72 7.60 -11.41
N PRO A 178 6.55 7.78 -10.36
CA PRO A 178 7.41 8.94 -10.25
C PRO A 178 8.51 8.91 -11.32
N GLN A 179 9.01 10.08 -11.73
CA GLN A 179 10.06 10.21 -12.74
C GLN A 179 11.33 9.45 -12.36
N ARG A 180 11.62 9.30 -11.08
CA ARG A 180 12.82 8.64 -10.56
C ARG A 180 12.53 7.96 -9.24
N GLU A 181 13.40 7.03 -8.87
CA GLU A 181 13.42 6.44 -7.53
C GLU A 181 13.55 7.52 -6.43
N ILE A 182 13.00 7.20 -5.26
CA ILE A 182 13.11 8.01 -4.06
C ILE A 182 13.94 7.29 -3.01
N GLN A 183 14.49 8.05 -2.08
CA GLN A 183 15.10 7.54 -0.85
C GLN A 183 14.09 7.70 0.29
N HIS A 184 13.66 6.58 0.89
CA HIS A 184 12.79 6.56 2.05
C HIS A 184 13.48 5.81 3.20
N GLY A 185 14.00 6.53 4.20
CA GLY A 185 14.80 5.93 5.26
C GLY A 185 16.00 5.16 4.68
N ASN A 186 16.06 3.85 4.90
CA ASN A 186 17.11 2.97 4.35
C ASN A 186 16.73 2.32 3.01
N TRP A 187 15.48 2.47 2.57
CA TRP A 187 14.98 1.91 1.33
C TRP A 187 15.15 2.92 0.19
N GLN A 188 15.60 2.44 -0.96
CA GLN A 188 15.65 3.21 -2.20
C GLN A 188 14.92 2.40 -3.29
N GLY A 189 14.03 3.06 -4.01
CA GLY A 189 13.30 2.42 -5.10
C GLY A 189 12.15 3.28 -5.60
N SER A 190 11.29 2.68 -6.41
CA SER A 190 10.07 3.30 -6.93
C SER A 190 8.83 2.59 -6.42
N GLY A 191 7.77 3.35 -6.20
CA GLY A 191 6.42 2.88 -5.94
C GLY A 191 5.53 3.34 -7.09
N TYR A 192 4.74 2.43 -7.65
CA TYR A 192 4.00 2.67 -8.88
C TYR A 192 2.70 1.89 -8.92
N ILE A 193 1.79 2.31 -9.79
CA ILE A 193 0.47 1.72 -9.94
C ILE A 193 0.31 1.26 -11.37
N ILE A 194 -0.25 0.06 -11.59
CA ILE A 194 -0.75 -0.39 -12.89
C ILE A 194 -2.26 -0.58 -12.75
N GLN A 195 -3.05 0.19 -13.49
CA GLN A 195 -4.47 0.34 -13.25
C GLN A 195 -5.30 0.21 -14.53
N ASP A 196 -6.40 -0.53 -14.44
CA ASP A 196 -7.41 -0.61 -15.49
C ASP A 196 -8.15 0.74 -15.63
N SER A 197 -8.12 1.32 -16.82
CA SER A 197 -8.64 2.66 -17.11
C SER A 197 -10.17 2.76 -17.12
N ILE A 198 -10.88 1.62 -17.11
CA ILE A 198 -12.35 1.57 -17.18
C ILE A 198 -12.94 1.35 -15.78
N THR A 199 -12.31 0.46 -15.02
CA THR A 199 -12.85 -0.03 -13.74
C THR A 199 -12.17 0.62 -12.54
N GLY A 200 -10.97 1.17 -12.68
CA GLY A 200 -10.16 1.71 -11.59
C GLY A 200 -9.50 0.62 -10.73
N ALA A 201 -9.64 -0.66 -11.06
CA ALA A 201 -8.92 -1.73 -10.38
C ALA A 201 -7.43 -1.63 -10.71
N GLY A 202 -6.55 -1.68 -9.71
CA GLY A 202 -5.12 -1.53 -9.91
C GLY A 202 -4.26 -2.36 -8.98
N ALA A 203 -3.04 -2.64 -9.44
CA ALA A 203 -1.96 -3.18 -8.64
C ALA A 203 -1.08 -2.02 -8.15
N TYR A 204 -0.76 -2.03 -6.86
CA TYR A 204 0.04 -1.01 -6.17
C TYR A 204 1.35 -1.68 -5.76
N LEU A 205 2.44 -1.29 -6.40
CA LEU A 205 3.67 -2.09 -6.48
C LEU A 205 4.86 -1.29 -5.94
N LEU A 206 5.75 -1.95 -5.21
CA LEU A 206 7.10 -1.44 -4.95
C LEU A 206 8.13 -2.20 -5.78
N GLU A 207 9.16 -1.49 -6.19
CA GLU A 207 10.35 -2.08 -6.76
C GLU A 207 11.00 -3.11 -5.81
N GLY A 208 11.48 -4.23 -6.38
CA GLY A 208 12.09 -5.32 -5.64
C GLY A 208 11.11 -6.45 -5.29
N GLY A 209 9.96 -6.50 -5.97
CA GLY A 209 8.95 -7.55 -5.80
C GLY A 209 8.19 -7.51 -4.48
N LEU A 210 8.28 -6.41 -3.72
CA LEU A 210 7.42 -6.18 -2.57
C LEU A 210 6.12 -5.55 -3.07
N ASN A 211 5.05 -6.33 -3.16
CA ASN A 211 3.71 -5.80 -3.48
C ASN A 211 3.00 -5.34 -2.19
N GLY A 212 3.77 -4.78 -1.25
CA GLY A 212 3.43 -4.72 0.16
C GLY A 212 4.16 -3.61 0.94
N GLY A 213 3.62 -3.28 2.11
CA GLY A 213 4.20 -2.39 3.10
C GLY A 213 5.39 -3.01 3.85
N ALA A 214 6.55 -2.36 3.90
CA ALA A 214 7.72 -2.82 4.67
C ALA A 214 8.24 -1.76 5.65
N LEU A 215 8.52 -2.16 6.91
CA LEU A 215 9.14 -1.30 7.92
C LEU A 215 10.45 -1.92 8.44
N GLU A 216 11.57 -1.24 8.21
CA GLU A 216 12.91 -1.67 8.65
C GLU A 216 13.38 -1.00 9.95
N GLY A 217 14.17 -1.73 10.74
CA GLY A 217 14.91 -1.18 11.88
C GLY A 217 14.18 -1.29 13.22
N LEU A 218 13.61 -2.46 13.52
CA LEU A 218 13.08 -2.78 14.84
C LEU A 218 14.21 -2.83 15.88
N SER A 219 14.24 -1.92 16.85
CA SER A 219 14.86 -2.21 18.15
C SER A 219 13.98 -3.22 18.87
N CYS A 220 14.59 -4.19 19.55
CA CYS A 220 13.87 -5.17 20.36
C CYS A 220 13.38 -4.52 21.66
N ASP A 221 12.46 -3.57 21.57
CA ASP A 221 11.77 -3.05 22.75
C ASP A 221 10.51 -3.88 22.99
N ALA A 222 10.49 -4.57 24.13
CA ALA A 222 9.32 -5.30 24.59
C ALA A 222 8.21 -4.29 24.93
N SER A 223 7.31 -4.03 23.98
CA SER A 223 6.05 -3.34 24.28
C SER A 223 5.22 -4.23 25.21
N LYS A 224 4.99 -3.76 26.44
CA LYS A 224 4.14 -4.42 27.43
C LYS A 224 2.65 -4.12 27.25
N ASN A 225 2.30 -3.29 26.26
CA ASN A 225 0.94 -2.87 26.02
C ASN A 225 0.29 -3.79 24.99
N PRO A 226 -0.84 -4.43 25.30
CA PRO A 226 -1.56 -5.24 24.32
C PRO A 226 -2.07 -4.34 23.18
N MET A 227 -1.90 -4.78 21.92
CA MET A 227 -2.29 -4.00 20.73
C MET A 227 -3.80 -3.68 20.65
N ALA A 228 -4.62 -4.24 21.54
CA ALA A 228 -6.04 -3.96 21.68
C ALA A 228 -6.36 -2.54 22.22
N ALA A 229 -5.37 -1.73 22.59
CA ALA A 229 -5.57 -0.44 23.26
C ALA A 229 -5.43 0.80 22.37
N LEU A 230 -5.23 0.66 21.06
CA LEU A 230 -4.87 1.79 20.19
C LEU A 230 -6.09 2.33 19.43
N ILE A 231 -6.75 3.32 20.03
CA ILE A 231 -7.83 4.10 19.41
C ILE A 231 -7.24 5.45 18.99
N ASN A 232 -6.85 5.58 17.72
CA ASN A 232 -6.55 6.88 17.07
C ASN A 232 -7.06 6.97 15.61
N MET A 233 -8.04 6.13 15.26
CA MET A 233 -8.53 5.90 13.90
C MET A 233 -9.11 7.15 13.19
N VAL A 234 -9.55 8.20 13.91
CA VAL A 234 -10.38 9.27 13.33
C VAL A 234 -9.56 10.41 12.68
N ILE A 235 -8.35 10.69 13.17
CA ILE A 235 -7.55 11.84 12.69
C ILE A 235 -6.86 11.50 11.35
N GLN A 236 -6.38 10.28 11.19
CA GLN A 236 -5.68 9.85 9.97
C GLN A 236 -6.61 9.73 8.75
N VAL A 237 -7.89 9.36 8.96
CA VAL A 237 -8.91 9.33 7.90
C VAL A 237 -9.03 10.69 7.19
N MET A 238 -8.91 11.78 7.95
CA MET A 238 -9.11 13.14 7.43
C MET A 238 -7.89 13.63 6.64
N GLU A 239 -6.68 13.37 7.11
CA GLU A 239 -5.44 13.80 6.42
C GLU A 239 -5.20 13.00 5.13
N LEU A 240 -5.45 11.68 5.17
CA LEU A 240 -5.32 10.82 4.00
C LEU A 240 -6.36 11.15 2.93
N TYR A 241 -7.62 11.42 3.32
CA TYR A 241 -8.66 11.87 2.40
C TYR A 241 -8.29 13.17 1.67
N PHE A 242 -7.76 14.18 2.38
CA PHE A 242 -7.35 15.45 1.76
C PHE A 242 -6.22 15.26 0.73
N ASN A 243 -5.23 14.42 1.03
CA ASN A 243 -4.10 14.17 0.13
C ASN A 243 -4.49 13.33 -1.10
N ILE A 244 -5.42 12.39 -0.95
CA ILE A 244 -5.90 11.55 -2.07
C ILE A 244 -6.80 12.32 -3.02
N VAL A 245 -7.71 13.16 -2.51
CA VAL A 245 -8.52 14.05 -3.35
C VAL A 245 -7.60 14.97 -4.18
N ALA A 246 -6.50 15.47 -3.59
CA ALA A 246 -5.51 16.23 -4.32
C ALA A 246 -4.84 15.39 -5.44
N MET A 247 -4.34 14.17 -5.15
CA MET A 247 -3.72 13.34 -6.19
C MET A 247 -4.66 13.00 -7.36
N ILE A 248 -5.91 12.64 -7.08
CA ILE A 248 -6.90 12.29 -8.11
C ILE A 248 -7.31 13.53 -8.93
N SER A 249 -7.51 14.67 -8.27
CA SER A 249 -7.88 15.91 -8.96
C SER A 249 -6.74 16.52 -9.79
N PHE A 250 -5.48 16.33 -9.40
CA PHE A 250 -4.31 16.75 -10.21
C PHE A 250 -3.96 15.76 -11.34
N GLY A 251 -4.35 14.48 -11.23
CA GLY A 251 -4.26 13.51 -12.33
C GLY A 251 -5.11 13.90 -13.57
N SER A 252 -6.11 14.76 -13.38
CA SER A 252 -6.98 15.26 -14.46
C SER A 252 -6.44 16.52 -15.17
N PHE A 253 -5.33 17.11 -14.70
CA PHE A 253 -4.81 18.40 -15.24
C PHE A 253 -3.50 18.30 -16.04
N ALA A 254 -2.97 17.10 -16.30
CA ALA A 254 -1.82 16.92 -17.20
C ALA A 254 -2.22 16.71 -18.68
N LEU A 255 -3.42 17.13 -19.09
CA LEU A 255 -3.77 17.37 -20.49
C LEU A 255 -3.34 18.79 -20.90
N ALA A 256 -2.06 19.09 -20.75
CA ALA A 256 -1.43 20.18 -21.48
C ALA A 256 -0.89 19.57 -22.78
N ALA A 257 -1.64 19.74 -23.85
CA ALA A 257 -1.20 19.45 -25.21
C ALA A 257 0.21 20.01 -25.43
N VAL A 258 1.15 19.12 -25.76
CA VAL A 258 2.34 19.52 -26.50
C VAL A 258 2.12 19.01 -27.92
N ALA A 259 1.74 19.97 -28.77
CA ALA A 259 1.85 19.88 -30.22
C ALA A 259 3.33 19.82 -30.65
#